data_AF-A0A942HA27-F1
#
_entry.id   AF-A0A942HA27-F1
#
_cell.length_a   1.000
_cell.length_b   1.000
_cell.length_c   1.000
_cell.angle_alpha   90.00
_cell.angle_beta   90.00
_cell.angle_gamma   90.00
#
_symmetry.space_group_name_H-M   'P 1'
#
loop_
_entity.id
_entity.type
_entity.pdbx_description
1 polymer ?
#
loop_
_entity_poly.entity_id
_entity_poly.type
_entity_poly.pdbx_seq_one_letter_code
_entity_poly.pdbx_strand_id
1 'polypeptide(L)'
;MERRTFLLAGAALAAAPSLPAVAVPSQRKALPFLLYGPPVVTTDLRAWFEAMQQWGVTRWMAYPYLFHNRRDAYHGAIPFVGDDIPAFRRYLKSHPPVEQEKILREQERLCATHGMDFWYMLPFPLFPAHDKKDAMEAMPELFTNGRLKISHPALPELMKKQVRSLKRTLPKLKGINIWFAEGAGTLAEIGAEELKTVEEWLPGLLRAFADVTKECGLEGIVFAHNYLLTVAMRTRVYDVLALYPHMTVMEDITWPQEDAQHPFLGYLTARQRRMLFRNPVATNFLLDTEYIGQGILPSVYPRWWKKNIDASIDAGVALGMGRVFFWDGGYTDVNFNRLNAHVYCRLCNDPNADLHAVFTEAVREMFGVEVSPELIELLWQTEPVIKEALGIHGIVSLDHTRFLPPVLLDRCYAGNRTPMSAVNDLFEAPGTKLYPQLTGELNNLKQWRWQTQTVAKPASVYLAAKNRALRWLDDAILRVDKLSVDLRPQHRELLRNGYRLLRAYTEGLKLVIEVADAHARWAHRRTLKTKDAVVVFRAKAREFRELANEKIPENPLMLRERLLDWAEFLEKIGDGPFMCAES
;
A
#
# COMPACT_ATOMS: atom_id res chain seq x y z
N MET A 1 -45.22 23.62 -37.37
CA MET A 1 -45.51 22.83 -36.15
C MET A 1 -45.06 21.41 -36.44
N GLU A 2 -43.77 21.11 -36.25
CA GLU A 2 -43.24 19.76 -36.50
C GLU A 2 -42.00 19.57 -35.61
N ARG A 3 -42.15 18.68 -34.63
CA ARG A 3 -41.12 18.31 -33.65
C ARG A 3 -40.18 17.30 -34.30
N ARG A 4 -38.90 17.64 -34.41
CA ARG A 4 -37.84 16.66 -34.69
C ARG A 4 -37.32 16.08 -33.37
N THR A 5 -37.67 14.82 -33.15
CA THR A 5 -37.15 13.97 -32.07
C THR A 5 -35.72 13.56 -32.41
N PHE A 6 -34.75 13.99 -31.59
CA PHE A 6 -33.39 13.46 -31.63
C PHE A 6 -33.36 12.09 -30.93
N LEU A 7 -33.15 11.02 -31.70
CA LEU A 7 -32.82 9.70 -31.20
C LEU A 7 -31.37 9.71 -30.69
N LEU A 8 -31.22 9.59 -29.37
CA LEU A 8 -29.95 9.28 -28.72
C LEU A 8 -29.56 7.84 -29.09
N ALA A 9 -28.51 7.71 -29.91
CA ALA A 9 -27.82 6.45 -30.13
C ALA A 9 -27.17 6.02 -28.81
N GLY A 10 -27.69 4.94 -28.21
CA GLY A 10 -27.03 4.24 -27.12
C GLY A 10 -25.71 3.68 -27.62
N ALA A 11 -24.60 4.21 -27.12
CA ALA A 11 -23.29 3.60 -27.29
C ALA A 11 -23.33 2.24 -26.59
N ALA A 12 -23.40 1.17 -27.40
CA ALA A 12 -23.19 -0.19 -26.95
C ALA A 12 -21.83 -0.27 -26.26
N LEU A 13 -21.85 -0.58 -24.96
CA LEU A 13 -20.69 -1.10 -24.24
C LEU A 13 -20.21 -2.32 -25.01
N ALA A 14 -19.08 -2.21 -25.71
CA ALA A 14 -18.36 -3.37 -26.17
C ALA A 14 -17.95 -4.15 -24.93
N ALA A 15 -18.67 -5.24 -24.66
CA ALA A 15 -18.26 -6.23 -23.68
C ALA A 15 -16.81 -6.61 -23.98
N ALA A 16 -15.94 -6.52 -22.97
CA ALA A 16 -14.63 -7.12 -23.05
C ALA A 16 -14.78 -8.57 -23.55
N PRO A 17 -13.90 -9.06 -24.44
CA PRO A 17 -14.00 -10.44 -24.91
C PRO A 17 -14.06 -11.35 -23.69
N SER A 18 -15.19 -12.04 -23.53
CA SER A 18 -15.36 -13.04 -22.49
C SER A 18 -14.24 -14.06 -22.70
N LEU A 19 -13.34 -14.15 -21.71
CA LEU A 19 -12.45 -15.29 -21.62
C LEU A 19 -13.30 -16.56 -21.78
N PRO A 20 -12.87 -17.56 -22.55
CA PRO A 20 -13.62 -18.80 -22.68
C PRO A 20 -13.98 -19.29 -21.28
N ALA A 21 -15.23 -19.71 -21.08
CA ALA A 21 -15.70 -20.26 -19.82
C ALA A 21 -14.82 -21.47 -19.47
N VAL A 22 -13.76 -21.21 -18.69
CA VAL A 22 -12.93 -22.24 -18.09
C VAL A 22 -13.87 -22.95 -17.14
N ALA A 23 -14.12 -24.24 -17.39
CA ALA A 23 -14.83 -25.09 -16.45
C ALA A 23 -14.25 -24.83 -15.05
N VAL A 24 -15.07 -24.33 -14.14
CA VAL A 24 -14.61 -24.04 -12.76
C VAL A 24 -14.12 -25.38 -12.21
N PRO A 25 -12.81 -25.54 -11.96
CA PRO A 25 -12.30 -26.79 -11.42
C PRO A 25 -13.05 -27.05 -10.12
N SER A 26 -13.55 -28.27 -9.94
CA SER A 26 -14.43 -28.60 -8.82
C SER A 26 -13.78 -28.44 -7.43
N GLN A 27 -12.46 -28.22 -7.36
CA GLN A 27 -11.74 -27.74 -6.17
C GLN A 27 -10.51 -26.92 -6.58
N ARG A 28 -10.42 -25.67 -6.12
CA ARG A 28 -9.18 -24.87 -6.21
C ARG A 28 -8.15 -25.41 -5.22
N LYS A 29 -6.88 -25.54 -5.63
CA LYS A 29 -5.77 -25.95 -4.76
C LYS A 29 -5.35 -24.79 -3.86
N ALA A 30 -4.85 -25.11 -2.66
CA ALA A 30 -4.24 -24.14 -1.75
C ALA A 30 -3.13 -23.34 -2.46
N LEU A 31 -3.05 -22.04 -2.15
CA LEU A 31 -1.98 -21.15 -2.58
C LEU A 31 -0.89 -21.19 -1.50
N PRO A 32 0.32 -21.72 -1.78
CA PRO A 32 1.43 -21.60 -0.83
C PRO A 32 1.63 -20.14 -0.45
N PHE A 33 1.85 -19.86 0.83
CA PHE A 33 1.94 -18.48 1.30
C PHE A 33 2.91 -18.30 2.45
N LEU A 34 3.22 -17.04 2.73
CA LEU A 34 3.94 -16.59 3.91
C LEU A 34 3.36 -15.28 4.41
N LEU A 35 3.65 -14.95 5.66
CA LEU A 35 3.47 -13.61 6.19
C LEU A 35 4.83 -12.92 6.34
N TYR A 36 4.82 -11.60 6.16
CA TYR A 36 5.99 -10.78 6.39
C TYR A 36 5.63 -9.42 6.94
N GLY A 37 6.54 -8.83 7.72
CA GLY A 37 6.31 -7.53 8.34
C GLY A 37 7.49 -7.14 9.21
N PRO A 38 7.49 -5.91 9.75
CA PRO A 38 8.45 -5.55 10.77
C PRO A 38 8.27 -6.47 11.99
N PRO A 39 9.28 -6.62 12.85
CA PRO A 39 9.06 -7.11 14.20
C PRO A 39 8.08 -6.14 14.85
N VAL A 40 6.82 -6.51 14.91
CA VAL A 40 5.80 -5.51 15.22
C VAL A 40 6.04 -4.97 16.64
N VAL A 41 5.85 -3.67 16.86
CA VAL A 41 5.83 -3.09 18.21
C VAL A 41 4.65 -3.73 18.94
N THR A 42 4.89 -4.87 19.57
CA THR A 42 3.84 -5.67 20.19
C THR A 42 4.20 -5.95 21.61
N THR A 43 3.14 -5.97 22.40
CA THR A 43 3.07 -6.40 23.79
C THR A 43 3.64 -7.81 23.99
N ASP A 44 3.63 -8.71 22.98
CA ASP A 44 4.19 -10.07 23.05
C ASP A 44 4.48 -10.72 21.66
N LEU A 45 5.77 -10.88 21.33
CA LEU A 45 6.22 -11.54 20.09
C LEU A 45 5.89 -13.05 20.03
N ARG A 46 5.83 -13.74 21.18
CA ARG A 46 5.56 -15.19 21.21
C ARG A 46 4.11 -15.48 20.85
N ALA A 47 3.19 -14.74 21.47
CA ALA A 47 1.76 -14.84 21.19
C ALA A 47 1.45 -14.61 19.70
N TRP A 48 2.19 -13.70 19.04
CA TRP A 48 2.06 -13.49 17.60
C TRP A 48 2.43 -14.74 16.78
N PHE A 49 3.57 -15.38 17.08
CA PHE A 49 4.01 -16.58 16.37
C PHE A 49 3.11 -17.79 16.65
N GLU A 50 2.60 -17.92 17.87
CA GLU A 50 1.58 -18.92 18.22
C GLU A 50 0.31 -18.74 17.40
N ALA A 51 -0.20 -17.50 17.28
CA ALA A 51 -1.38 -17.22 16.47
C ALA A 51 -1.14 -17.53 14.98
N MET A 52 -0.03 -17.07 14.40
CA MET A 52 0.33 -17.39 13.02
C MET A 52 0.37 -18.90 12.76
N GLN A 53 0.97 -19.67 13.67
CA GLN A 53 1.02 -21.13 13.56
C GLN A 53 -0.40 -21.73 13.56
N GLN A 54 -1.27 -21.27 14.45
CA GLN A 54 -2.67 -21.73 14.52
C GLN A 54 -3.46 -21.40 13.24
N TRP A 55 -3.11 -20.31 12.56
CA TRP A 55 -3.70 -19.94 11.27
C TRP A 55 -3.16 -20.75 10.08
N GLY A 56 -2.20 -21.65 10.34
CA GLY A 56 -1.56 -22.50 9.34
C GLY A 56 -0.42 -21.81 8.58
N VAL A 57 0.16 -20.74 9.12
CA VAL A 57 1.38 -20.12 8.57
C VAL A 57 2.54 -21.08 8.79
N THR A 58 3.22 -21.45 7.70
CA THR A 58 4.42 -22.32 7.77
C THR A 58 5.71 -21.54 7.55
N ARG A 59 5.60 -20.23 7.30
CA ARG A 59 6.64 -19.42 6.69
C ARG A 59 6.52 -17.96 7.14
N TRP A 60 7.59 -17.43 7.72
CA TRP A 60 7.68 -16.03 8.17
C TRP A 60 8.91 -15.34 7.56
N MET A 61 8.71 -14.13 7.02
CA MET A 61 9.80 -13.30 6.55
C MET A 61 9.92 -12.03 7.40
N ALA A 62 11.06 -11.86 8.04
CA ALA A 62 11.35 -10.64 8.79
C ALA A 62 11.68 -9.48 7.84
N TYR A 63 11.00 -8.35 8.02
CA TYR A 63 11.35 -7.08 7.40
C TYR A 63 12.20 -6.23 8.36
N PRO A 64 13.35 -5.67 7.94
CA PRO A 64 14.15 -4.80 8.80
C PRO A 64 13.40 -3.54 9.21
N TYR A 65 13.47 -3.17 10.49
CA TYR A 65 13.07 -1.85 10.98
C TYR A 65 13.91 -0.76 10.30
N LEU A 66 13.42 -0.21 9.20
CA LEU A 66 14.06 0.92 8.54
C LEU A 66 13.16 2.15 8.46
N PHE A 67 11.87 2.00 8.74
CA PHE A 67 10.93 3.07 8.51
C PHE A 67 9.89 3.02 9.63
N HIS A 68 9.84 4.13 10.39
CA HIS A 68 8.68 4.60 11.15
C HIS A 68 8.70 4.35 12.65
N ASN A 69 9.31 5.30 13.38
CA ASN A 69 8.52 6.13 14.28
C ASN A 69 9.19 7.49 14.59
N ARG A 70 8.44 8.56 14.29
CA ARG A 70 8.41 9.90 14.91
C ARG A 70 9.74 10.56 15.30
N ARG A 71 10.06 11.61 14.52
CA ARG A 71 10.87 12.81 14.81
C ARG A 71 12.33 12.67 15.25
N ASP A 72 12.82 11.58 15.84
CA ASP A 72 14.23 11.52 16.28
C ASP A 72 14.88 10.12 16.27
N ALA A 73 14.30 9.11 15.61
CA ALA A 73 14.69 7.73 15.90
C ALA A 73 14.80 6.79 14.68
N TYR A 74 16.04 6.35 14.43
CA TYR A 74 16.48 5.07 13.82
C TYR A 74 16.51 4.91 12.28
N HIS A 75 17.67 5.22 11.70
CA HIS A 75 18.19 4.54 10.50
C HIS A 75 19.15 3.43 10.92
N GLY A 76 18.65 2.40 11.61
CA GLY A 76 19.51 1.32 12.10
C GLY A 76 19.87 0.35 10.98
N ALA A 77 21.12 0.36 10.55
CA ALA A 77 21.65 -0.74 9.77
C ALA A 77 21.81 -1.97 10.67
N ILE A 78 21.48 -3.12 10.11
CA ILE A 78 21.72 -4.40 10.76
C ILE A 78 23.23 -4.65 10.86
N PRO A 79 23.75 -5.05 12.04
CA PRO A 79 25.19 -5.12 12.30
C PRO A 79 25.93 -6.20 11.50
N PHE A 80 25.23 -7.14 10.85
CA PHE A 80 25.87 -8.33 10.27
C PHE A 80 26.83 -8.01 9.11
N VAL A 81 26.69 -6.88 8.43
CA VAL A 81 27.47 -6.59 7.21
C VAL A 81 28.84 -5.98 7.51
N GLY A 82 29.03 -5.35 8.66
CA GLY A 82 30.24 -4.54 8.88
C GLY A 82 31.50 -5.31 9.28
N ASP A 83 31.38 -6.54 9.80
CA ASP A 83 32.58 -7.32 10.19
C ASP A 83 33.44 -7.69 8.96
N ASP A 84 32.78 -7.95 7.83
CA ASP A 84 33.41 -8.30 6.55
C ASP A 84 33.77 -7.08 5.68
N ILE A 85 33.42 -5.85 6.12
CA ILE A 85 33.76 -4.60 5.44
C ILE A 85 34.47 -3.68 6.44
N PRO A 86 35.82 -3.73 6.53
CA PRO A 86 36.59 -3.03 7.56
C PRO A 86 36.26 -1.55 7.72
N ALA A 87 35.93 -0.86 6.62
CA ALA A 87 35.54 0.56 6.60
C ALA A 87 34.33 0.87 7.49
N PHE A 88 33.47 -0.12 7.75
CA PHE A 88 32.25 0.06 8.54
C PHE A 88 32.35 -0.34 10.02
N ARG A 89 33.48 -0.90 10.48
CA ARG A 89 33.64 -1.40 11.85
C ARG A 89 33.36 -0.37 12.95
N ARG A 90 33.63 0.91 12.68
CA ARG A 90 33.38 2.00 13.65
C ARG A 90 31.89 2.26 13.90
N TYR A 91 31.01 1.87 12.97
CA TYR A 91 29.56 2.07 13.07
C TYR A 91 28.81 0.90 13.73
N LEU A 92 29.46 -0.25 13.85
CA LEU A 92 28.85 -1.49 14.38
C LEU A 92 28.70 -1.51 15.91
N LYS A 93 29.42 -0.64 16.63
CA LYS A 93 29.47 -0.66 18.11
C LYS A 93 28.42 0.22 18.79
N SER A 94 27.45 0.75 18.05
CA SER A 94 26.35 1.53 18.62
C SER A 94 25.27 0.61 19.23
N HIS A 95 24.44 1.12 20.15
CA HIS A 95 23.35 0.36 20.79
C HIS A 95 22.25 -0.14 19.81
N PRO A 96 21.83 0.62 18.77
CA PRO A 96 20.71 0.21 17.91
C PRO A 96 20.92 -1.07 17.09
N PRO A 97 22.09 -1.28 16.44
CA PRO A 97 22.35 -2.51 15.67
C PRO A 97 22.25 -3.79 16.53
N VAL A 98 22.74 -3.76 17.77
CA VAL A 98 22.74 -4.94 18.68
C VAL A 98 21.31 -5.41 19.00
N GLU A 99 20.39 -4.48 19.23
CA GLU A 99 18.99 -4.83 19.50
C GLU A 99 18.27 -5.39 18.26
N GLN A 100 18.53 -4.85 17.07
CA GLN A 100 17.99 -5.41 15.83
C GLN A 100 18.47 -6.85 15.59
N GLU A 101 19.75 -7.14 15.85
CA GLU A 101 20.29 -8.51 15.78
C GLU A 101 19.54 -9.45 16.72
N LYS A 102 19.40 -9.05 17.98
CA LYS A 102 18.73 -9.84 19.01
C LYS A 102 17.29 -10.16 18.61
N ILE A 103 16.56 -9.18 18.08
CA ILE A 103 15.17 -9.35 17.61
C ILE A 103 15.10 -10.32 16.42
N LEU A 104 16.04 -10.26 15.47
CA LEU A 104 16.06 -11.17 14.32
C LEU A 104 16.37 -12.61 14.74
N ARG A 105 17.34 -12.80 15.64
CA ARG A 105 17.66 -14.11 16.21
C ARG A 105 16.49 -14.70 16.99
N GLU A 106 15.78 -13.87 17.75
CA GLU A 106 14.58 -14.31 18.47
C GLU A 106 13.47 -14.74 17.51
N GLN A 107 13.23 -14.00 16.42
CA GLN A 107 12.26 -14.42 15.39
C GLN A 107 12.66 -15.74 14.70
N GLU A 108 13.94 -15.94 14.37
CA GLU A 108 14.43 -17.21 13.82
C GLU A 108 14.22 -18.36 14.83
N ARG A 109 14.47 -18.11 16.11
CA ARG A 109 14.24 -19.08 17.20
C ARG A 109 12.76 -19.42 17.34
N LEU A 110 11.87 -18.43 17.27
CA LEU A 110 10.43 -18.63 17.33
C LEU A 110 9.92 -19.39 16.11
N CYS A 111 10.37 -19.07 14.90
CA CYS A 111 10.09 -19.87 13.71
C CYS A 111 10.41 -21.35 13.95
N ALA A 112 11.63 -21.64 14.42
CA ALA A 112 12.05 -23.00 14.70
C ALA A 112 11.21 -23.69 15.79
N THR A 113 10.77 -22.94 16.81
CA THR A 113 9.92 -23.45 17.91
C THR A 113 8.53 -23.85 17.40
N HIS A 114 8.00 -23.10 16.43
CA HIS A 114 6.67 -23.31 15.86
C HIS A 114 6.68 -24.09 14.53
N GLY A 115 7.83 -24.66 14.14
CA GLY A 115 7.95 -25.43 12.89
C GLY A 115 7.75 -24.60 11.62
N MET A 116 8.06 -23.31 11.66
CA MET A 116 8.01 -22.40 10.51
C MET A 116 9.39 -22.21 9.89
N ASP A 117 9.41 -22.03 8.57
CA ASP A 117 10.59 -21.58 7.83
C ASP A 117 10.81 -20.08 8.02
N PHE A 118 12.07 -19.68 8.16
CA PHE A 118 12.46 -18.30 8.39
C PHE A 118 13.12 -17.69 7.14
N TRP A 119 12.65 -16.49 6.80
CA TRP A 119 13.10 -15.68 5.69
C TRP A 119 13.44 -14.26 6.10
N TYR A 120 14.12 -13.55 5.22
CA TYR A 120 14.56 -12.19 5.49
C TYR A 120 14.45 -11.31 4.24
N MET A 121 13.89 -10.09 4.40
CA MET A 121 13.87 -9.08 3.35
C MET A 121 15.13 -8.20 3.42
N LEU A 122 15.99 -8.28 2.41
CA LEU A 122 17.22 -7.51 2.27
C LEU A 122 16.99 -6.25 1.42
N PRO A 123 16.90 -5.06 2.02
CA PRO A 123 16.97 -3.80 1.28
C PRO A 123 18.39 -3.66 0.71
N PHE A 124 18.51 -3.45 -0.60
CA PHE A 124 19.80 -3.43 -1.28
C PHE A 124 20.01 -2.15 -2.11
N PRO A 125 21.21 -1.52 -2.01
CA PRO A 125 22.32 -1.89 -1.14
C PRO A 125 22.06 -1.53 0.32
N LEU A 126 22.56 -2.39 1.22
CA LEU A 126 22.58 -2.11 2.65
C LEU A 126 23.94 -1.52 3.05
N PHE A 127 23.96 -0.37 3.70
CA PHE A 127 25.20 0.15 4.30
C PHE A 127 25.09 0.07 5.83
N PRO A 128 26.13 -0.39 6.55
CA PRO A 128 26.16 -0.35 8.01
C PRO A 128 26.15 1.06 8.63
N ALA A 129 26.42 2.10 7.84
CA ALA A 129 26.43 3.48 8.28
C ALA A 129 25.03 4.12 8.24
N HIS A 130 24.78 5.02 9.19
CA HIS A 130 23.48 5.66 9.42
C HIS A 130 23.23 6.89 8.55
N ASP A 131 24.32 7.55 8.12
CA ASP A 131 24.24 8.75 7.29
C ASP A 131 24.91 8.55 5.93
N LYS A 132 24.51 9.41 4.98
CA LYS A 132 24.99 9.38 3.60
C LYS A 132 26.47 9.73 3.49
N LYS A 133 26.93 10.61 4.35
CA LYS A 133 28.30 11.11 4.36
C LYS A 133 29.27 10.00 4.80
N ASP A 134 28.89 9.22 5.79
CA ASP A 134 29.59 8.07 6.36
C ASP A 134 29.68 6.94 5.34
N ALA A 135 28.58 6.62 4.65
CA ALA A 135 28.60 5.64 3.56
C ALA A 135 29.51 6.11 2.41
N MET A 136 29.46 7.40 2.07
CA MET A 136 30.34 8.01 1.07
C MET A 136 31.81 8.07 1.51
N GLU A 137 32.09 8.26 2.80
CA GLU A 137 33.46 8.27 3.34
C GLU A 137 34.04 6.84 3.37
N ALA A 138 33.20 5.86 3.72
CA ALA A 138 33.60 4.46 3.81
C ALA A 138 33.80 3.80 2.42
N MET A 139 33.01 4.19 1.41
CA MET A 139 33.06 3.63 0.05
C MET A 139 32.89 4.71 -1.04
N PRO A 140 33.80 5.70 -1.12
CA PRO A 140 33.65 6.86 -2.01
C PRO A 140 33.53 6.49 -3.49
N GLU A 141 34.14 5.38 -3.90
CA GLU A 141 34.11 4.89 -5.28
C GLU A 141 32.68 4.57 -5.77
N LEU A 142 31.81 4.16 -4.84
CA LEU A 142 30.40 3.84 -5.11
C LEU A 142 29.56 5.09 -5.38
N PHE A 143 30.06 6.30 -5.11
CA PHE A 143 29.27 7.53 -5.19
C PHE A 143 29.83 8.53 -6.20
N THR A 144 28.97 9.35 -6.79
CA THR A 144 29.33 10.56 -7.55
C THR A 144 28.29 11.62 -7.35
N ASN A 145 28.74 12.83 -6.98
CA ASN A 145 27.87 13.94 -6.60
C ASN A 145 26.83 13.55 -5.54
N GLY A 146 27.23 12.68 -4.60
CA GLY A 146 26.34 12.13 -3.58
C GLY A 146 25.26 11.20 -4.11
N ARG A 147 25.34 10.66 -5.33
CA ARG A 147 24.44 9.60 -5.81
C ARG A 147 25.19 8.29 -5.93
N LEU A 148 24.53 7.18 -5.57
CA LEU A 148 25.08 5.85 -5.76
C LEU A 148 25.21 5.53 -7.25
N LYS A 149 26.37 5.06 -7.68
CA LYS A 149 26.60 4.48 -9.00
C LYS A 149 26.09 3.05 -9.04
N ILE A 150 24.82 2.85 -9.38
CA ILE A 150 24.19 1.51 -9.40
C ILE A 150 24.87 0.52 -10.37
N SER A 151 25.59 1.03 -11.39
CA SER A 151 26.37 0.23 -12.33
C SER A 151 27.78 -0.12 -11.84
N HIS A 152 28.19 0.31 -10.65
CA HIS A 152 29.55 0.09 -10.17
C HIS A 152 29.81 -1.41 -9.93
N PRO A 153 30.92 -1.98 -10.45
CA PRO A 153 31.18 -3.43 -10.40
C PRO A 153 31.39 -3.99 -8.99
N ALA A 154 31.61 -3.14 -7.98
CA ALA A 154 31.71 -3.56 -6.59
C ALA A 154 30.35 -3.90 -5.94
N LEU A 155 29.22 -3.44 -6.50
CA LEU A 155 27.88 -3.73 -5.93
C LEU A 155 27.48 -5.21 -6.00
N PRO A 156 27.69 -5.93 -7.12
CA PRO A 156 27.53 -7.40 -7.15
C PRO A 156 28.30 -8.12 -6.04
N GLU A 157 29.56 -7.76 -5.81
CA GLU A 157 30.38 -8.40 -4.76
C GLU A 157 29.96 -8.00 -3.35
N LEU A 158 29.53 -6.74 -3.15
CA LEU A 158 28.93 -6.29 -1.90
C LEU A 158 27.69 -7.12 -1.57
N MET A 159 26.80 -7.37 -2.53
CA MET A 159 25.62 -8.21 -2.35
C MET A 159 25.97 -9.63 -1.90
N LYS A 160 26.94 -10.26 -2.58
CA LYS A 160 27.38 -11.61 -2.21
C LYS A 160 27.90 -11.66 -0.77
N LYS A 161 28.71 -10.67 -0.37
CA LYS A 161 29.21 -10.55 1.01
C LYS A 161 28.07 -10.41 2.00
N GLN A 162 27.08 -9.57 1.70
CA GLN A 162 25.92 -9.33 2.56
C GLN A 162 25.08 -10.60 2.77
N VAL A 163 24.78 -11.32 1.69
CA VAL A 163 24.01 -12.57 1.75
C VAL A 163 24.76 -13.65 2.53
N ARG A 164 26.06 -13.83 2.28
CA ARG A 164 26.90 -14.79 3.04
C ARG A 164 26.94 -14.46 4.52
N SER A 165 27.13 -13.17 4.86
CA SER A 165 27.15 -12.75 6.26
C SER A 165 25.79 -12.99 6.93
N LEU A 166 24.69 -12.66 6.25
CA LEU A 166 23.35 -12.91 6.77
C LEU A 166 23.12 -14.40 7.04
N LYS A 167 23.52 -15.29 6.12
CA LYS A 167 23.42 -16.75 6.31
C LYS A 167 24.29 -17.26 7.46
N ARG A 168 25.48 -16.71 7.65
CA ARG A 168 26.35 -17.04 8.78
C ARG A 168 25.73 -16.62 10.12
N THR A 169 25.08 -15.47 10.16
CA THR A 169 24.38 -14.96 11.35
C THR A 169 23.10 -15.73 11.65
N LEU A 170 22.30 -16.01 10.63
CA LEU A 170 20.99 -16.66 10.70
C LEU A 170 21.09 -18.02 9.99
N PRO A 171 21.70 -19.04 10.63
CA PRO A 171 22.02 -20.30 9.98
C PRO A 171 20.78 -21.09 9.51
N LYS A 172 19.61 -20.86 10.12
CA LYS A 172 18.36 -21.53 9.74
C LYS A 172 17.60 -20.78 8.65
N LEU A 173 18.08 -19.63 8.19
CA LEU A 173 17.52 -18.87 7.08
C LEU A 173 17.34 -19.77 5.85
N LYS A 174 16.13 -19.78 5.28
CA LYS A 174 15.74 -20.61 4.12
C LYS A 174 15.74 -19.85 2.80
N GLY A 175 15.82 -18.53 2.83
CA GLY A 175 15.63 -17.69 1.66
C GLY A 175 15.68 -16.20 1.99
N ILE A 176 15.78 -15.40 0.92
CA ILE A 176 15.95 -13.96 0.98
C ILE A 176 15.07 -13.33 -0.09
N ASN A 177 14.34 -12.29 0.30
CA ASN A 177 13.74 -11.35 -0.64
C ASN A 177 14.66 -10.15 -0.78
N ILE A 178 15.09 -9.81 -2.00
CA ILE A 178 15.87 -8.60 -2.25
C ILE A 178 14.96 -7.50 -2.75
N TRP A 179 15.05 -6.34 -2.10
CA TRP A 179 14.33 -5.13 -2.48
C TRP A 179 15.32 -4.07 -2.98
N PHE A 180 15.32 -3.85 -4.29
CA PHE A 180 16.15 -2.84 -4.92
C PHE A 180 15.42 -1.48 -4.91
N ALA A 181 16.16 -0.38 -4.78
CA ALA A 181 15.73 1.03 -4.91
C ALA A 181 15.26 1.79 -3.66
N GLU A 182 14.99 1.14 -2.53
CA GLU A 182 14.90 1.81 -1.22
C GLU A 182 16.01 1.32 -0.28
N GLY A 183 17.16 0.95 -0.87
CA GLY A 183 18.36 0.50 -0.17
C GLY A 183 18.77 1.52 0.88
N ALA A 184 18.66 1.13 2.15
CA ALA A 184 18.93 1.98 3.31
C ALA A 184 18.27 3.38 3.24
N GLY A 185 17.06 3.50 2.70
CA GLY A 185 16.32 4.76 2.59
C GLY A 185 16.90 5.73 1.56
N THR A 186 17.03 7.02 1.93
CA THR A 186 17.52 8.10 1.04
C THR A 186 19.01 7.98 0.67
N LEU A 187 19.70 6.98 1.22
CA LEU A 187 21.12 6.71 0.97
C LEU A 187 21.37 6.22 -0.46
N ALA A 188 20.48 5.37 -0.99
CA ALA A 188 20.59 4.76 -2.31
C ALA A 188 19.22 4.65 -2.99
N GLU A 189 18.69 5.80 -3.44
CA GLU A 189 17.47 5.85 -4.24
C GLU A 189 17.80 5.64 -5.73
N ILE A 190 17.17 4.66 -6.37
CA ILE A 190 17.23 4.48 -7.82
C ILE A 190 16.22 5.44 -8.45
N GLY A 191 16.71 6.45 -9.17
CA GLY A 191 15.87 7.44 -9.83
C GLY A 191 15.59 7.14 -11.29
N ALA A 192 14.95 8.11 -11.96
CA ALA A 192 14.60 8.01 -13.37
C ALA A 192 15.81 7.81 -14.30
N GLU A 193 16.95 8.45 -13.98
CA GLU A 193 18.17 8.33 -14.79
C GLU A 193 18.79 6.93 -14.67
N GLU A 194 18.88 6.37 -13.47
CA GLU A 194 19.41 5.02 -13.28
C GLU A 194 18.50 3.96 -13.92
N LEU A 195 17.19 4.17 -13.95
CA LEU A 195 16.25 3.26 -14.62
C LEU A 195 16.42 3.28 -16.14
N LYS A 196 16.81 4.40 -16.78
CA LYS A 196 17.04 4.44 -18.23
C LYS A 196 18.06 3.42 -18.72
N THR A 197 19.02 3.07 -17.87
CA THR A 197 20.11 2.12 -18.16
C THR A 197 19.93 0.78 -17.41
N VAL A 198 18.71 0.41 -17.01
CA VAL A 198 18.43 -0.82 -16.25
C VAL A 198 19.01 -2.09 -16.86
N GLU A 199 19.07 -2.18 -18.19
CA GLU A 199 19.64 -3.31 -18.93
C GLU A 199 21.16 -3.44 -18.76
N GLU A 200 21.86 -2.36 -18.38
CA GLU A 200 23.30 -2.35 -18.18
C GLU A 200 23.70 -2.89 -16.80
N TRP A 201 22.94 -2.56 -15.76
CA TRP A 201 23.34 -2.86 -14.36
C TRP A 201 22.55 -3.99 -13.71
N LEU A 202 21.27 -4.16 -14.03
CA LEU A 202 20.41 -5.15 -13.37
C LEU A 202 20.89 -6.60 -13.61
N PRO A 203 21.31 -7.01 -14.84
CA PRO A 203 21.76 -8.39 -15.07
C PRO A 203 22.95 -8.81 -14.20
N GLY A 204 23.90 -7.90 -13.96
CA GLY A 204 25.06 -8.17 -13.10
C GLY A 204 24.66 -8.42 -11.64
N LEU A 205 23.73 -7.61 -11.12
CA LEU A 205 23.18 -7.77 -9.77
C LEU A 205 22.36 -9.05 -9.63
N LEU A 206 21.47 -9.34 -10.59
CA LEU A 206 20.64 -10.54 -10.57
C LEU A 206 21.48 -11.82 -10.64
N ARG A 207 22.53 -11.83 -11.49
CA ARG A 207 23.46 -12.97 -11.55
C ARG A 207 24.16 -13.18 -10.21
N ALA A 208 24.69 -12.12 -9.60
CA ALA A 208 25.33 -12.23 -8.30
C ALA A 208 24.38 -12.72 -7.21
N PHE A 209 23.13 -12.26 -7.21
CA PHE A 209 22.09 -12.72 -6.29
C PHE A 209 21.77 -14.21 -6.48
N ALA A 210 21.54 -14.63 -7.73
CA ALA A 210 21.27 -16.02 -8.07
C ALA A 210 22.43 -16.94 -7.67
N ASP A 211 23.67 -16.54 -7.96
CA ASP A 211 24.86 -17.32 -7.63
C ASP A 211 25.01 -17.50 -6.11
N VAL A 212 24.88 -16.42 -5.32
CA VAL A 212 25.07 -16.49 -3.87
C VAL A 212 23.91 -17.17 -3.14
N THR A 213 22.67 -17.02 -3.62
CA THR A 213 21.53 -17.74 -3.04
C THR A 213 21.67 -19.24 -3.26
N LYS A 214 22.08 -19.67 -4.47
CA LYS A 214 22.42 -21.06 -4.75
C LYS A 214 23.57 -21.56 -3.88
N GLU A 215 24.66 -20.80 -3.77
CA GLU A 215 25.82 -21.14 -2.92
C GLU A 215 25.40 -21.37 -1.45
N CYS A 216 24.55 -20.51 -0.91
CA CYS A 216 24.08 -20.57 0.47
C CYS A 216 22.89 -21.53 0.70
N GLY A 217 22.38 -22.19 -0.34
CA GLY A 217 21.18 -23.04 -0.25
C GLY A 217 19.93 -22.28 0.15
N LEU A 218 19.75 -21.07 -0.39
CA LEU A 218 18.65 -20.15 -0.10
C LEU A 218 17.71 -20.02 -1.30
N GLU A 219 16.41 -19.88 -1.03
CA GLU A 219 15.45 -19.41 -2.02
C GLU A 219 15.63 -17.89 -2.27
N GLY A 220 15.74 -17.49 -3.54
CA GLY A 220 15.90 -16.08 -3.93
C GLY A 220 14.61 -15.49 -4.50
N ILE A 221 14.12 -14.41 -3.90
CA ILE A 221 12.97 -13.64 -4.38
C ILE A 221 13.44 -12.22 -4.72
N VAL A 222 13.06 -11.70 -5.88
CA VAL A 222 13.33 -10.32 -6.30
C VAL A 222 12.04 -9.51 -6.27
N PHE A 223 12.00 -8.41 -5.50
CA PHE A 223 10.83 -7.54 -5.49
C PHE A 223 10.88 -6.50 -6.62
N ALA A 224 9.87 -6.50 -7.49
CA ALA A 224 9.80 -5.65 -8.68
C ALA A 224 9.15 -4.27 -8.47
N HIS A 225 8.70 -3.96 -7.24
CA HIS A 225 8.00 -2.73 -6.81
C HIS A 225 8.52 -1.42 -7.43
N ASN A 226 9.84 -1.21 -7.37
CA ASN A 226 10.42 0.12 -7.52
C ASN A 226 10.91 0.46 -8.93
N TYR A 227 10.88 -0.48 -9.87
CA TYR A 227 11.46 -0.25 -11.19
C TYR A 227 10.50 0.46 -12.17
N LEU A 228 9.32 0.86 -11.70
CA LEU A 228 8.14 0.91 -12.56
C LEU A 228 7.66 2.33 -12.80
N LEU A 229 8.56 3.26 -13.15
CA LEU A 229 8.17 4.63 -13.46
C LEU A 229 7.22 4.71 -14.66
N THR A 230 7.44 3.91 -15.70
CA THR A 230 6.59 3.90 -16.90
C THR A 230 6.33 2.48 -17.41
N VAL A 231 5.34 2.34 -18.29
CA VAL A 231 5.04 1.07 -18.97
C VAL A 231 6.24 0.54 -19.76
N ALA A 232 6.98 1.41 -20.45
CA ALA A 232 8.20 1.01 -21.16
C ALA A 232 9.27 0.50 -20.20
N MET A 233 9.48 1.19 -19.08
CA MET A 233 10.49 0.80 -18.10
C MET A 233 10.18 -0.56 -17.47
N ARG A 234 8.94 -0.76 -17.05
CA ARG A 234 8.45 -2.04 -16.52
C ARG A 234 8.69 -3.19 -17.51
N THR A 235 8.44 -2.93 -18.79
CA THR A 235 8.64 -3.94 -19.84
C THR A 235 10.10 -4.37 -19.93
N ARG A 236 11.05 -3.42 -19.91
CA ARG A 236 12.49 -3.72 -19.94
C ARG A 236 12.95 -4.52 -18.71
N VAL A 237 12.47 -4.14 -17.52
CA VAL A 237 12.77 -4.83 -16.27
C VAL A 237 12.32 -6.29 -16.32
N TYR A 238 11.10 -6.55 -16.79
CA TYR A 238 10.59 -7.91 -16.94
C TYR A 238 11.31 -8.69 -18.05
N ASP A 239 11.74 -8.02 -19.13
CA ASP A 239 12.56 -8.65 -20.15
C ASP A 239 13.90 -9.15 -19.56
N VAL A 240 14.52 -8.38 -18.66
CA VAL A 240 15.74 -8.77 -17.94
C VAL A 240 15.48 -9.89 -16.92
N LEU A 241 14.44 -9.78 -16.08
CA LEU A 241 14.10 -10.79 -15.07
C LEU A 241 13.81 -12.17 -15.70
N ALA A 242 13.19 -12.18 -16.87
CA ALA A 242 12.88 -13.39 -17.62
C ALA A 242 14.11 -14.17 -18.11
N LEU A 243 15.32 -13.57 -18.08
CA LEU A 243 16.58 -14.27 -18.35
C LEU A 243 17.01 -15.19 -17.19
N TYR A 244 16.36 -15.07 -16.03
CA TYR A 244 16.67 -15.81 -14.81
C TYR A 244 15.46 -16.60 -14.30
N PRO A 245 14.93 -17.56 -15.09
CA PRO A 245 13.62 -18.19 -14.84
C PRO A 245 13.54 -19.02 -13.55
N HIS A 246 14.65 -19.24 -12.85
CA HIS A 246 14.70 -19.97 -11.58
C HIS A 246 14.50 -19.07 -10.36
N MET A 247 14.61 -17.74 -10.52
CA MET A 247 14.33 -16.79 -9.43
C MET A 247 12.84 -16.50 -9.35
N THR A 248 12.32 -16.39 -8.14
CA THR A 248 10.96 -15.92 -7.91
C THR A 248 10.91 -14.40 -8.05
N VAL A 249 9.94 -13.88 -8.80
CA VAL A 249 9.68 -12.44 -8.93
C VAL A 249 8.47 -12.10 -8.09
N MET A 250 8.65 -11.23 -7.09
CA MET A 250 7.57 -10.67 -6.29
C MET A 250 7.02 -9.40 -6.94
N GLU A 251 5.70 -9.31 -7.03
CA GLU A 251 4.99 -8.20 -7.65
C GLU A 251 3.72 -7.87 -6.85
N ASP A 252 3.31 -6.60 -6.78
CA ASP A 252 2.10 -6.22 -6.02
C ASP A 252 0.82 -6.73 -6.70
N ILE A 253 -0.20 -7.08 -5.91
CA ILE A 253 -1.51 -7.43 -6.51
C ILE A 253 -2.17 -6.23 -7.20
N THR A 254 -1.83 -5.01 -6.76
CA THR A 254 -2.33 -3.72 -7.25
C THR A 254 -1.23 -2.66 -7.18
N TRP A 255 -1.18 -1.75 -8.15
CA TRP A 255 -0.19 -0.67 -8.21
C TRP A 255 -0.79 0.59 -8.87
N PRO A 256 -0.46 1.82 -8.43
CA PRO A 256 0.51 2.18 -7.37
C PRO A 256 -0.07 2.25 -5.95
N GLN A 257 -1.37 2.03 -5.77
CA GLN A 257 -2.03 2.09 -4.46
C GLN A 257 -3.10 1.00 -4.36
N GLU A 258 -3.40 0.58 -3.14
CA GLU A 258 -4.55 -0.28 -2.87
C GLU A 258 -5.84 0.54 -2.82
N ASP A 259 -6.86 0.13 -3.58
CA ASP A 259 -8.20 0.74 -3.50
C ASP A 259 -9.34 -0.29 -3.50
N ALA A 260 -8.99 -1.57 -3.34
CA ALA A 260 -9.88 -2.72 -3.37
C ALA A 260 -10.82 -2.77 -4.59
N GLN A 261 -10.41 -2.18 -5.72
CA GLN A 261 -11.21 -2.08 -6.95
C GLN A 261 -10.47 -2.55 -8.19
N HIS A 262 -9.15 -2.34 -8.26
CA HIS A 262 -8.35 -2.71 -9.43
C HIS A 262 -8.27 -4.23 -9.66
N PRO A 263 -8.54 -4.72 -10.88
CA PRO A 263 -8.38 -6.15 -11.16
C PRO A 263 -6.94 -6.60 -10.85
N PHE A 264 -6.80 -7.85 -10.39
CA PHE A 264 -5.51 -8.46 -10.08
C PHE A 264 -4.50 -8.29 -11.22
N LEU A 265 -3.33 -7.70 -10.90
CA LEU A 265 -2.28 -7.32 -11.84
C LEU A 265 -2.78 -6.49 -13.03
N GLY A 266 -3.92 -5.79 -12.88
CA GLY A 266 -4.62 -5.02 -13.93
C GLY A 266 -3.75 -3.97 -14.60
N TYR A 267 -2.75 -3.50 -13.86
CA TYR A 267 -1.73 -2.55 -14.30
C TYR A 267 -0.67 -3.18 -15.21
N LEU A 268 -0.67 -4.49 -15.43
CA LEU A 268 0.25 -5.14 -16.35
C LEU A 268 -0.39 -5.32 -17.73
N THR A 269 0.33 -4.88 -18.76
CA THR A 269 -0.02 -5.18 -20.16
C THR A 269 0.11 -6.68 -20.44
N ALA A 270 -0.52 -7.17 -21.52
CA ALA A 270 -0.43 -8.57 -21.91
C ALA A 270 1.02 -9.04 -22.15
N ARG A 271 1.88 -8.19 -22.73
CA ARG A 271 3.32 -8.48 -22.89
C ARG A 271 4.00 -8.60 -21.52
N GLN A 272 3.77 -7.63 -20.63
CA GLN A 272 4.36 -7.63 -19.30
C GLN A 272 3.99 -8.88 -18.51
N ARG A 273 2.71 -9.27 -18.50
CA ARG A 273 2.26 -10.52 -17.88
C ARG A 273 2.99 -11.73 -18.47
N ARG A 274 3.06 -11.86 -19.80
CA ARG A 274 3.79 -12.99 -20.43
C ARG A 274 5.26 -13.06 -20.05
N MET A 275 5.92 -11.91 -19.85
CA MET A 275 7.32 -11.87 -19.46
C MET A 275 7.52 -12.19 -17.98
N LEU A 276 6.71 -11.58 -17.10
CA LEU A 276 6.73 -11.83 -15.65
C LEU A 276 6.55 -13.32 -15.33
N PHE A 277 5.57 -13.98 -15.96
CA PHE A 277 5.26 -15.40 -15.73
C PHE A 277 6.22 -16.38 -16.42
N ARG A 278 7.35 -15.92 -16.99
CA ARG A 278 8.48 -16.81 -17.30
C ARG A 278 9.27 -17.21 -16.05
N ASN A 279 9.03 -16.51 -14.94
CA ASN A 279 9.51 -16.81 -13.61
C ASN A 279 8.39 -17.40 -12.75
N PRO A 280 8.71 -18.13 -11.68
CA PRO A 280 7.81 -18.26 -10.54
C PRO A 280 7.42 -16.86 -10.04
N VAL A 281 6.12 -16.60 -9.94
CA VAL A 281 5.61 -15.31 -9.47
C VAL A 281 5.19 -15.44 -8.02
N ALA A 282 5.66 -14.52 -7.18
CA ALA A 282 5.09 -14.25 -5.87
C ALA A 282 4.23 -12.98 -5.95
N THR A 283 3.07 -12.97 -5.30
CA THR A 283 2.21 -11.77 -5.27
C THR A 283 2.15 -11.18 -3.88
N ASN A 284 2.43 -9.89 -3.78
CA ASN A 284 2.43 -9.13 -2.55
C ASN A 284 1.03 -8.56 -2.24
N PHE A 285 0.47 -8.99 -1.10
CA PHE A 285 -0.83 -8.55 -0.57
C PHE A 285 -0.58 -7.63 0.62
N LEU A 286 -1.03 -6.37 0.59
CA LEU A 286 -0.82 -5.44 1.70
C LEU A 286 -1.97 -5.55 2.72
N LEU A 287 -1.87 -6.57 3.57
CA LEU A 287 -2.90 -6.87 4.58
C LEU A 287 -2.94 -5.82 5.69
N ASP A 288 -1.92 -4.97 5.75
CA ASP A 288 -1.80 -3.81 6.63
C ASP A 288 -2.59 -2.57 6.16
N THR A 289 -3.27 -2.66 5.00
CA THR A 289 -4.14 -1.60 4.50
C THR A 289 -3.50 -0.20 4.49
N GLU A 290 -2.24 -0.13 4.08
CA GLU A 290 -1.41 1.10 4.01
C GLU A 290 -2.18 2.32 3.50
N TYR A 291 -2.99 2.15 2.47
CA TYR A 291 -3.73 3.24 1.79
C TYR A 291 -5.16 3.44 2.28
N ILE A 292 -5.71 2.47 3.01
CA ILE A 292 -7.16 2.36 3.25
C ILE A 292 -7.53 2.05 4.70
N GLY A 293 -6.62 2.20 5.67
CA GLY A 293 -6.99 2.05 7.09
C GLY A 293 -5.86 2.01 8.10
N GLN A 294 -4.68 1.50 7.72
CA GLN A 294 -3.52 1.29 8.63
C GLN A 294 -3.89 0.66 9.98
N GLY A 295 -4.89 -0.22 9.96
CA GLY A 295 -5.29 -0.99 11.14
C GLY A 295 -6.16 -0.27 12.16
N ILE A 296 -6.40 1.03 11.96
CA ILE A 296 -7.15 1.91 12.87
C ILE A 296 -8.60 2.06 12.42
N LEU A 297 -8.81 2.20 11.12
CA LEU A 297 -10.15 2.21 10.53
C LEU A 297 -10.67 0.76 10.43
N PRO A 298 -12.00 0.54 10.49
CA PRO A 298 -12.62 -0.78 10.34
C PRO A 298 -12.55 -1.29 8.89
N SER A 299 -11.32 -1.41 8.37
CA SER A 299 -10.97 -1.65 6.98
C SER A 299 -10.66 -3.12 6.74
N VAL A 300 -11.69 -3.96 6.80
CA VAL A 300 -11.56 -5.42 6.58
C VAL A 300 -12.16 -5.78 5.23
N TYR A 301 -11.39 -6.48 4.39
CA TYR A 301 -11.76 -6.71 2.99
C TYR A 301 -11.83 -8.20 2.61
N PRO A 302 -12.71 -9.00 3.26
CA PRO A 302 -12.75 -10.44 3.02
C PRO A 302 -13.05 -10.79 1.55
N ARG A 303 -13.98 -10.08 0.89
CA ARG A 303 -14.34 -10.38 -0.51
C ARG A 303 -13.21 -10.00 -1.45
N TRP A 304 -12.49 -8.92 -1.15
CA TRP A 304 -11.30 -8.54 -1.89
C TRP A 304 -10.17 -9.56 -1.81
N TRP A 305 -9.87 -10.04 -0.60
CA TRP A 305 -8.83 -11.05 -0.41
C TRP A 305 -9.18 -12.34 -1.12
N LYS A 306 -10.43 -12.80 -1.01
CA LYS A 306 -10.90 -13.96 -1.77
C LYS A 306 -10.71 -13.76 -3.27
N LYS A 307 -11.17 -12.63 -3.82
CA LYS A 307 -11.03 -12.33 -5.26
C LYS A 307 -9.57 -12.38 -5.73
N ASN A 308 -8.63 -11.80 -4.96
CA ASN A 308 -7.22 -11.78 -5.36
C ASN A 308 -6.53 -13.12 -5.17
N ILE A 309 -6.85 -13.87 -4.11
CA ILE A 309 -6.32 -15.23 -3.92
C ILE A 309 -6.82 -16.14 -5.05
N ASP A 310 -8.11 -16.07 -5.38
CA ASP A 310 -8.70 -16.80 -6.49
C ASP A 310 -8.01 -16.43 -7.82
N ALA A 311 -7.79 -15.15 -8.07
CA ALA A 311 -7.10 -14.68 -9.28
C ALA A 311 -5.61 -15.10 -9.31
N SER A 312 -4.93 -15.12 -8.17
CA SER A 312 -3.55 -15.61 -8.05
C SER A 312 -3.46 -17.09 -8.39
N ILE A 313 -4.38 -17.91 -7.87
CA ILE A 313 -4.45 -19.34 -8.18
C ILE A 313 -4.71 -19.55 -9.67
N ASP A 314 -5.68 -18.85 -10.24
CA ASP A 314 -6.03 -18.97 -11.66
C ASP A 314 -4.88 -18.52 -12.58
N ALA A 315 -4.07 -17.56 -12.15
CA ALA A 315 -2.90 -17.09 -12.88
C ALA A 315 -1.67 -18.01 -12.74
N GLY A 316 -1.71 -19.02 -11.85
CA GLY A 316 -0.56 -19.88 -11.60
C GLY A 316 0.54 -19.23 -10.75
N VAL A 317 0.16 -18.31 -9.84
CA VAL A 317 1.09 -17.73 -8.86
C VAL A 317 1.68 -18.83 -7.98
N ALA A 318 2.99 -18.78 -7.77
CA ALA A 318 3.72 -19.78 -7.00
C ALA A 318 3.64 -19.54 -5.48
N LEU A 319 3.51 -18.28 -5.06
CA LEU A 319 3.57 -17.88 -3.66
C LEU A 319 2.73 -16.62 -3.38
N GLY A 320 1.84 -16.66 -2.41
CA GLY A 320 1.23 -15.46 -1.82
C GLY A 320 2.09 -14.89 -0.69
N MET A 321 2.36 -13.59 -0.70
CA MET A 321 3.13 -12.91 0.35
C MET A 321 2.26 -11.86 1.02
N GLY A 322 1.82 -12.12 2.26
CA GLY A 322 0.99 -11.20 3.03
C GLY A 322 1.81 -10.24 3.87
N ARG A 323 1.85 -8.95 3.50
CA ARG A 323 2.48 -7.90 4.31
C ARG A 323 1.58 -7.54 5.48
N VAL A 324 2.10 -7.59 6.69
CA VAL A 324 1.35 -7.29 7.92
C VAL A 324 2.06 -6.21 8.73
N PHE A 325 1.27 -5.26 9.25
CA PHE A 325 1.68 -4.24 10.21
C PHE A 325 2.85 -3.33 9.81
N PHE A 326 3.13 -3.15 8.51
CA PHE A 326 4.26 -2.32 8.06
C PHE A 326 3.99 -0.83 8.27
N TRP A 327 2.77 -0.40 7.95
CA TRP A 327 2.33 0.99 8.05
C TRP A 327 1.38 1.23 9.22
N ASP A 328 1.24 0.25 10.11
CA ASP A 328 0.22 0.29 11.13
C ASP A 328 0.63 1.24 12.25
N GLY A 329 -0.24 2.22 12.49
CA GLY A 329 -0.07 3.16 13.60
C GLY A 329 -0.48 2.59 14.96
N GLY A 330 -0.71 1.28 15.08
CA GLY A 330 -1.21 0.58 16.26
C GLY A 330 -0.57 -0.79 16.52
N TYR A 331 -0.91 -1.43 17.63
CA TYR A 331 -0.39 -2.75 18.06
C TYR A 331 -1.00 -3.92 17.27
N THR A 332 -0.35 -5.09 17.14
CA THR A 332 -0.95 -6.24 16.37
C THR A 332 -2.18 -6.87 17.02
N ASP A 333 -2.32 -6.75 18.34
CA ASP A 333 -3.38 -7.39 19.11
C ASP A 333 -4.68 -6.58 19.07
N VAL A 334 -4.59 -5.26 18.88
CA VAL A 334 -5.73 -4.33 18.83
C VAL A 334 -5.70 -3.57 17.50
N ASN A 335 -5.95 -4.30 16.41
CA ASN A 335 -5.81 -3.76 15.07
C ASN A 335 -6.64 -4.54 14.04
N PHE A 336 -7.43 -3.83 13.23
CA PHE A 336 -8.32 -4.43 12.23
C PHE A 336 -7.58 -5.25 11.16
N ASN A 337 -6.30 -4.96 10.90
CA ASN A 337 -5.48 -5.72 9.95
C ASN A 337 -5.18 -7.15 10.43
N ARG A 338 -5.31 -7.43 11.74
CA ARG A 338 -5.28 -8.81 12.25
C ARG A 338 -6.35 -9.67 11.59
N LEU A 339 -7.54 -9.11 11.37
CA LEU A 339 -8.65 -9.79 10.68
C LEU A 339 -8.30 -10.06 9.22
N ASN A 340 -7.69 -9.08 8.53
CA ASN A 340 -7.21 -9.24 7.15
C ASN A 340 -6.17 -10.37 7.05
N ALA A 341 -5.21 -10.40 7.98
CA ALA A 341 -4.20 -11.45 8.05
C ALA A 341 -4.80 -12.85 8.24
N HIS A 342 -5.73 -13.00 9.20
CA HIS A 342 -6.42 -14.27 9.44
C HIS A 342 -7.21 -14.74 8.21
N VAL A 343 -8.05 -13.86 7.65
CA VAL A 343 -8.86 -14.17 6.46
C VAL A 343 -7.98 -14.60 5.29
N TYR A 344 -6.88 -13.86 5.04
CA TYR A 344 -5.90 -14.21 4.02
C TYR A 344 -5.32 -15.62 4.23
N CYS A 345 -4.84 -15.93 5.45
CA CYS A 345 -4.23 -17.24 5.74
C CYS A 345 -5.21 -18.39 5.53
N ARG A 346 -6.46 -18.23 6.00
CA ARG A 346 -7.51 -19.25 5.83
C ARG A 346 -7.86 -19.47 4.36
N LEU A 347 -7.99 -18.41 3.57
CA LEU A 347 -8.33 -18.49 2.15
C LEU A 347 -7.16 -19.01 1.29
N CYS A 348 -5.91 -18.74 1.65
CA CYS A 348 -4.76 -19.36 0.97
C CYS A 348 -4.71 -20.88 1.24
N ASN A 349 -5.02 -21.31 2.47
CA ASN A 349 -5.08 -22.73 2.84
C ASN A 349 -6.28 -23.46 2.23
N ASP A 350 -7.46 -22.84 2.25
CA ASP A 350 -8.68 -23.37 1.66
C ASP A 350 -9.42 -22.28 0.86
N PRO A 351 -9.10 -22.14 -0.44
CA PRO A 351 -9.73 -21.14 -1.30
C PRO A 351 -11.22 -21.35 -1.52
N ASN A 352 -11.73 -22.56 -1.25
CA ASN A 352 -13.13 -22.92 -1.42
C ASN A 352 -13.93 -22.73 -0.12
N ALA A 353 -13.29 -22.35 0.99
CA ALA A 353 -13.94 -22.11 2.26
C ALA A 353 -15.06 -21.05 2.13
N ASP A 354 -16.14 -21.24 2.89
CA ASP A 354 -17.19 -20.24 2.97
C ASP A 354 -16.63 -18.94 3.55
N LEU A 355 -16.70 -17.88 2.74
CA LEU A 355 -16.03 -16.62 3.07
C LEU A 355 -16.63 -15.98 4.33
N HIS A 356 -17.94 -16.14 4.55
CA HIS A 356 -18.59 -15.58 5.71
C HIS A 356 -18.20 -16.33 6.99
N ALA A 357 -18.10 -17.65 6.93
CA ALA A 357 -17.58 -18.48 8.01
C ALA A 357 -16.13 -18.13 8.35
N VAL A 358 -15.25 -18.02 7.34
CA VAL A 358 -13.84 -17.60 7.54
C VAL A 358 -13.75 -16.21 8.18
N PHE A 359 -14.60 -15.27 7.76
CA PHE A 359 -14.65 -13.96 8.37
C PHE A 359 -15.15 -14.02 9.82
N THR A 360 -16.18 -14.82 10.09
CA THR A 360 -16.70 -15.06 11.44
C THR A 360 -15.63 -15.65 12.36
N GLU A 361 -14.84 -16.62 11.86
CA GLU A 361 -13.67 -17.18 12.56
C GLU A 361 -12.67 -16.09 12.92
N ALA A 362 -12.29 -15.24 11.96
CA ALA A 362 -11.35 -14.14 12.19
C ALA A 362 -11.84 -13.15 13.26
N VAL A 363 -13.13 -12.78 13.22
CA VAL A 363 -13.72 -11.87 14.21
C VAL A 363 -13.72 -12.52 15.60
N ARG A 364 -14.04 -13.80 15.72
CA ARG A 364 -14.00 -14.54 16.99
C ARG A 364 -12.58 -14.74 17.51
N GLU A 365 -11.62 -14.93 16.63
CA GLU A 365 -10.20 -15.02 17.00
C GLU A 365 -9.73 -13.72 17.66
N MET A 366 -10.03 -12.58 17.05
CA MET A 366 -9.61 -11.29 17.56
C MET A 366 -10.40 -10.85 18.80
N PHE A 367 -11.74 -10.97 18.75
CA PHE A 367 -12.62 -10.36 19.75
C PHE A 367 -13.11 -11.32 20.83
N GLY A 368 -12.91 -12.62 20.68
CA GLY A 368 -13.46 -13.66 21.55
C GLY A 368 -14.73 -14.32 20.99
N VAL A 369 -15.05 -15.51 21.49
CA VAL A 369 -16.22 -16.29 21.07
C VAL A 369 -17.55 -15.66 21.51
N GLU A 370 -17.49 -14.78 22.49
CA GLU A 370 -18.60 -13.99 23.03
C GLU A 370 -19.05 -12.84 22.12
N VAL A 371 -18.32 -12.55 21.04
CA VAL A 371 -18.70 -11.52 20.08
C VAL A 371 -20.10 -11.79 19.50
N SER A 372 -20.98 -10.80 19.55
CA SER A 372 -22.36 -10.95 19.08
C SER A 372 -22.42 -11.20 17.56
N PRO A 373 -23.32 -12.08 17.07
CA PRO A 373 -23.55 -12.27 15.64
C PRO A 373 -23.86 -10.96 14.91
N GLU A 374 -24.61 -10.05 15.55
CA GLU A 374 -24.96 -8.75 14.99
C GLU A 374 -23.74 -7.83 14.80
N LEU A 375 -22.70 -7.96 15.64
CA LEU A 375 -21.45 -7.21 15.46
C LEU A 375 -20.61 -7.80 14.32
N ILE A 376 -20.58 -9.13 14.18
CA ILE A 376 -19.94 -9.81 13.04
C ILE A 376 -20.59 -9.31 11.74
N GLU A 377 -21.92 -9.30 11.66
CA GLU A 377 -22.65 -8.79 10.49
C GLU A 377 -22.37 -7.31 10.22
N LEU A 378 -22.25 -6.48 11.26
CA LEU A 378 -21.90 -5.08 11.10
C LEU A 378 -20.52 -4.91 10.47
N LEU A 379 -19.51 -5.65 10.96
CA LEU A 379 -18.16 -5.62 10.40
C LEU A 379 -18.11 -6.17 8.97
N TRP A 380 -18.90 -7.19 8.66
CA TRP A 380 -19.03 -7.77 7.32
C TRP A 380 -19.59 -6.78 6.28
N GLN A 381 -20.48 -5.89 6.74
CA GLN A 381 -21.10 -4.84 5.94
C GLN A 381 -20.18 -3.63 5.70
N THR A 382 -19.05 -3.52 6.40
CA THR A 382 -18.16 -2.36 6.28
C THR A 382 -17.43 -2.31 4.93
N GLU A 383 -17.01 -3.45 4.37
CA GLU A 383 -16.28 -3.51 3.10
C GLU A 383 -16.95 -2.77 1.93
N PRO A 384 -18.26 -2.93 1.63
CA PRO A 384 -18.90 -2.16 0.56
C PRO A 384 -19.02 -0.66 0.89
N VAL A 385 -19.16 -0.30 2.17
CA VAL A 385 -19.33 1.09 2.59
C VAL A 385 -18.01 1.86 2.55
N ILE A 386 -16.90 1.22 2.93
CA ILE A 386 -15.62 1.91 3.05
C ILE A 386 -15.10 2.44 1.71
N LYS A 387 -15.46 1.78 0.60
CA LYS A 387 -15.17 2.23 -0.77
C LYS A 387 -15.90 3.55 -1.07
N GLU A 388 -17.15 3.68 -0.65
CA GLU A 388 -17.90 4.93 -0.75
C GLU A 388 -17.38 5.99 0.24
N ALA A 389 -16.95 5.57 1.42
CA ALA A 389 -16.47 6.43 2.50
C ALA A 389 -15.12 7.10 2.17
N LEU A 390 -14.13 6.33 1.74
CA LEU A 390 -12.75 6.80 1.54
C LEU A 390 -12.42 7.16 0.08
N GLY A 391 -13.16 6.64 -0.89
CA GLY A 391 -12.90 6.89 -2.32
C GLY A 391 -13.73 8.03 -2.92
N ILE A 392 -13.20 8.73 -3.93
CA ILE A 392 -13.96 9.64 -4.81
C ILE A 392 -14.09 8.94 -6.15
N HIS A 393 -15.30 8.49 -6.51
CA HIS A 393 -15.50 7.61 -7.68
C HIS A 393 -14.66 6.33 -7.66
N GLY A 394 -14.38 5.80 -6.46
CA GLY A 394 -13.52 4.62 -6.35
C GLY A 394 -12.03 4.92 -6.28
N ILE A 395 -11.65 6.19 -6.38
CA ILE A 395 -10.27 6.64 -6.33
C ILE A 395 -9.95 6.99 -4.89
N VAL A 396 -9.03 6.29 -4.27
CA VAL A 396 -8.54 6.67 -2.95
C VAL A 396 -7.62 7.87 -3.13
N SER A 397 -8.04 9.03 -2.62
CA SER A 397 -7.22 10.26 -2.69
C SER A 397 -6.34 10.45 -1.45
N LEU A 398 -6.32 9.46 -0.55
CA LEU A 398 -5.54 9.47 0.67
C LEU A 398 -4.06 9.19 0.37
N ASP A 399 -3.19 9.75 1.19
CA ASP A 399 -1.75 9.51 1.13
C ASP A 399 -1.36 8.58 2.28
N HIS A 400 -1.24 7.28 2.01
CA HIS A 400 -1.04 6.26 3.05
C HIS A 400 -2.07 6.39 4.19
N THR A 401 -3.37 6.38 3.83
CA THR A 401 -4.50 6.61 4.76
C THR A 401 -4.55 8.01 5.41
N ARG A 402 -3.53 8.85 5.28
CA ARG A 402 -3.56 10.23 5.78
C ARG A 402 -4.54 11.05 4.95
N PHE A 403 -5.30 11.91 5.65
CA PHE A 403 -6.24 12.80 5.00
C PHE A 403 -5.52 13.69 3.98
N LEU A 404 -6.12 13.87 2.80
CA LEU A 404 -5.43 14.52 1.69
C LEU A 404 -5.05 15.97 2.03
N PRO A 405 -3.83 16.44 1.68
CA PRO A 405 -3.48 17.84 1.88
C PRO A 405 -4.18 18.76 0.86
N PRO A 406 -4.45 20.03 1.23
CA PRO A 406 -5.14 21.00 0.36
C PRO A 406 -4.45 21.29 -0.97
N VAL A 407 -3.13 21.12 -1.05
CA VAL A 407 -2.37 21.29 -2.30
C VAL A 407 -2.79 20.32 -3.41
N LEU A 408 -3.50 19.24 -3.07
CA LEU A 408 -4.06 18.29 -4.03
C LEU A 408 -5.44 18.70 -4.58
N LEU A 409 -6.00 19.84 -4.13
CA LEU A 409 -7.22 20.39 -4.71
C LEU A 409 -7.07 20.59 -6.22
N ASP A 410 -5.92 21.13 -6.66
CA ASP A 410 -5.63 21.46 -8.04
C ASP A 410 -4.15 21.25 -8.37
N ARG A 411 -3.86 20.76 -9.58
CA ARG A 411 -2.50 20.57 -10.10
C ARG A 411 -1.63 21.82 -10.03
N CYS A 412 -2.20 23.03 -10.15
CA CYS A 412 -1.41 24.26 -10.04
C CYS A 412 -0.82 24.45 -8.64
N TYR A 413 -1.53 24.02 -7.60
CA TYR A 413 -1.09 24.19 -6.22
C TYR A 413 -0.01 23.20 -5.83
N ALA A 414 0.01 22.02 -6.45
CA ALA A 414 0.99 20.98 -6.17
C ALA A 414 2.38 21.22 -6.81
N GLY A 415 2.52 22.18 -7.74
CA GLY A 415 3.75 22.38 -8.51
C GLY A 415 4.15 21.17 -9.39
N ASN A 416 3.31 20.14 -9.43
CA ASN A 416 3.55 18.88 -10.10
C ASN A 416 2.36 18.60 -11.03
N ARG A 417 2.62 18.44 -12.33
CA ARG A 417 1.61 18.14 -13.36
C ARG A 417 1.24 16.64 -13.42
N THR A 418 1.76 15.84 -12.49
CA THR A 418 1.71 14.38 -12.51
C THR A 418 0.93 13.68 -11.40
N PRO A 419 0.42 14.32 -10.32
CA PRO A 419 -0.09 13.56 -9.21
C PRO A 419 -1.40 12.87 -9.56
N MET A 420 -1.49 11.61 -9.16
CA MET A 420 -2.71 10.80 -9.14
C MET A 420 -3.87 11.50 -8.47
N SER A 421 -3.53 12.35 -7.51
CA SER A 421 -4.39 12.82 -6.44
C SER A 421 -4.96 14.21 -6.67
N ALA A 422 -4.72 14.85 -7.82
CA ALA A 422 -5.37 16.11 -8.15
C ALA A 422 -6.89 15.89 -8.24
N VAL A 423 -7.63 16.49 -7.31
CA VAL A 423 -9.07 16.24 -7.13
C VAL A 423 -9.89 16.96 -8.21
N ASN A 424 -9.45 18.13 -8.67
CA ASN A 424 -10.12 18.93 -9.70
C ASN A 424 -10.40 18.18 -11.02
N ASP A 425 -9.50 17.29 -11.46
CA ASP A 425 -9.66 16.48 -12.67
C ASP A 425 -10.98 15.69 -12.66
N LEU A 426 -11.49 15.33 -11.48
CA LEU A 426 -12.75 14.57 -11.31
C LEU A 426 -14.00 15.39 -11.65
N PHE A 427 -13.82 16.70 -11.80
CA PHE A 427 -14.85 17.71 -12.08
C PHE A 427 -14.64 18.33 -13.46
N GLU A 428 -14.05 17.60 -14.40
CA GLU A 428 -14.21 17.90 -15.82
C GLU A 428 -15.68 17.75 -16.27
N ALA A 429 -15.99 18.08 -17.53
CA ALA A 429 -17.32 17.82 -18.07
C ALA A 429 -17.71 16.33 -17.91
N PRO A 430 -18.93 15.98 -17.48
CA PRO A 430 -19.33 14.59 -17.30
C PRO A 430 -19.12 13.74 -18.57
N GLY A 431 -18.54 12.55 -18.40
CA GLY A 431 -18.18 11.66 -19.51
C GLY A 431 -16.78 11.92 -20.09
N THR A 432 -16.09 13.00 -19.70
CA THR A 432 -14.69 13.22 -20.06
C THR A 432 -13.84 12.08 -19.55
N LYS A 433 -13.07 11.46 -20.45
CA LYS A 433 -12.09 10.41 -20.12
C LYS A 433 -10.96 11.05 -19.32
N LEU A 434 -10.77 10.60 -18.09
CA LEU A 434 -9.74 11.12 -17.19
C LEU A 434 -8.41 10.39 -17.29
N TYR A 435 -8.35 9.39 -18.17
CA TYR A 435 -7.20 8.54 -18.35
C TYR A 435 -6.39 8.90 -19.59
N PRO A 436 -5.05 8.90 -19.48
CA PRO A 436 -4.18 9.03 -20.63
C PRO A 436 -4.24 7.80 -21.53
N GLN A 437 -3.75 7.92 -22.76
CA GLN A 437 -3.55 6.78 -23.65
C GLN A 437 -2.49 5.82 -23.06
N LEU A 438 -2.65 4.52 -23.32
CA LEU A 438 -1.61 3.54 -22.99
C LEU A 438 -0.45 3.71 -23.97
N THR A 439 0.61 4.37 -23.50
CA THR A 439 1.87 4.55 -24.22
C THR A 439 3.03 4.04 -23.36
N GLY A 440 4.22 3.91 -23.96
CA GLY A 440 5.43 3.58 -23.21
C GLY A 440 5.76 4.60 -22.11
N GLU A 441 5.38 5.87 -22.31
CA GLU A 441 5.60 6.99 -21.39
C GLU A 441 4.55 7.09 -20.28
N LEU A 442 3.50 6.25 -20.31
CA LEU A 442 2.48 6.27 -19.28
C LEU A 442 3.11 5.95 -17.92
N ASN A 443 3.17 6.97 -17.07
CA ASN A 443 3.67 6.86 -15.72
C ASN A 443 2.73 6.00 -14.85
N ASN A 444 3.30 5.18 -13.94
CA ASN A 444 2.56 4.38 -12.98
C ASN A 444 1.50 5.17 -12.20
N LEU A 445 1.80 6.42 -11.84
CA LEU A 445 0.89 7.30 -11.14
C LEU A 445 -0.42 7.53 -11.93
N LYS A 446 -0.35 7.59 -13.26
CA LYS A 446 -1.53 7.82 -14.11
C LYS A 446 -2.12 6.52 -14.65
N GLN A 447 -1.47 5.38 -14.41
CA GLN A 447 -1.83 4.11 -15.02
C GLN A 447 -3.13 3.52 -14.48
N TRP A 448 -3.47 3.80 -13.22
CA TRP A 448 -4.72 3.33 -12.61
C TRP A 448 -5.94 3.91 -13.36
N ARG A 449 -5.92 5.21 -13.71
CA ARG A 449 -7.00 5.88 -14.46
C ARG A 449 -7.29 5.11 -15.76
N TRP A 450 -6.23 4.70 -16.46
CA TRP A 450 -6.33 3.96 -17.70
C TRP A 450 -6.97 2.59 -17.52
N GLN A 451 -6.66 1.88 -16.43
CA GLN A 451 -7.21 0.56 -16.15
C GLN A 451 -8.70 0.60 -15.82
N THR A 452 -9.11 1.56 -14.98
CA THR A 452 -10.49 1.74 -14.57
C THR A 452 -11.33 2.45 -15.64
N GLN A 453 -10.69 2.91 -16.71
CA GLN A 453 -11.30 3.72 -17.76
C GLN A 453 -12.12 4.87 -17.17
N THR A 454 -11.60 5.51 -16.11
CA THR A 454 -12.36 6.47 -15.32
C THR A 454 -12.82 7.64 -16.17
N VAL A 455 -14.09 8.00 -15.98
CA VAL A 455 -14.69 9.20 -16.57
C VAL A 455 -15.13 10.17 -15.47
N ALA A 456 -15.11 11.46 -15.76
CA ALA A 456 -15.69 12.46 -14.87
C ALA A 456 -17.20 12.25 -14.72
N LYS A 457 -17.71 12.48 -13.51
CA LYS A 457 -19.13 12.44 -13.17
C LYS A 457 -19.55 13.75 -12.52
N PRO A 458 -20.85 14.10 -12.53
CA PRO A 458 -21.35 15.24 -11.80
C PRO A 458 -21.05 15.11 -10.30
N ALA A 459 -20.76 16.24 -9.63
CA ALA A 459 -20.49 16.29 -8.19
C ALA A 459 -21.59 15.62 -7.36
N SER A 460 -22.86 15.72 -7.79
CA SER A 460 -24.01 15.09 -7.14
C SER A 460 -23.88 13.57 -6.99
N VAL A 461 -23.18 12.89 -7.92
CA VAL A 461 -22.95 11.44 -7.84
C VAL A 461 -21.98 11.11 -6.71
N TYR A 462 -20.89 11.89 -6.59
CA TYR A 462 -19.90 11.69 -5.53
C TYR A 462 -20.50 12.02 -4.14
N LEU A 463 -21.24 13.12 -4.05
CA LEU A 463 -21.92 13.53 -2.81
C LEU A 463 -23.00 12.52 -2.39
N ALA A 464 -23.74 11.95 -3.34
CA ALA A 464 -24.72 10.91 -3.03
C ALA A 464 -24.08 9.66 -2.41
N ALA A 465 -22.88 9.26 -2.87
CA ALA A 465 -22.13 8.16 -2.26
C ALA A 465 -21.69 8.50 -0.82
N LYS A 466 -21.11 9.69 -0.60
CA LYS A 466 -20.73 10.13 0.76
C LYS A 466 -21.93 10.18 1.70
N ASN A 467 -23.06 10.72 1.25
CA ASN A 467 -24.27 10.81 2.06
C ASN A 467 -24.86 9.43 2.40
N ARG A 468 -24.72 8.43 1.52
CA ARG A 468 -25.11 7.04 1.84
C ARG A 468 -24.20 6.45 2.91
N ALA A 469 -22.88 6.60 2.74
CA ALA A 469 -21.90 6.12 3.70
C ALA A 469 -22.10 6.77 5.08
N LEU A 470 -22.30 8.09 5.14
CA LEU A 470 -22.55 8.82 6.40
C LEU A 470 -23.79 8.32 7.14
N ARG A 471 -24.92 8.13 6.44
CA ARG A 471 -26.13 7.59 7.07
C ARG A 471 -25.93 6.19 7.64
N TRP A 472 -25.19 5.35 6.93
CA TRP A 472 -24.85 4.01 7.44
C TRP A 472 -23.91 4.10 8.64
N LEU A 473 -22.91 4.99 8.60
CA LEU A 473 -21.95 5.19 9.70
C LEU A 473 -22.62 5.74 10.96
N ASP A 474 -23.61 6.63 10.82
CA ASP A 474 -24.40 7.14 11.94
C ASP A 474 -25.14 6.00 12.66
N ASP A 475 -25.78 5.09 11.92
CA ASP A 475 -26.41 3.88 12.49
C ASP A 475 -25.37 2.92 13.09
N ALA A 476 -24.28 2.66 12.35
CA ALA A 476 -23.22 1.76 12.77
C ALA A 476 -22.60 2.19 14.10
N ILE A 477 -22.34 3.48 14.32
CA ILE A 477 -21.78 4.00 15.57
C ILE A 477 -22.70 3.70 16.76
N LEU A 478 -24.01 3.92 16.60
CA LEU A 478 -25.00 3.63 17.66
C LEU A 478 -25.08 2.14 17.97
N ARG A 479 -24.94 1.29 16.96
CA ARG A 479 -24.94 -0.17 17.10
C ARG A 479 -23.64 -0.66 17.75
N VAL A 480 -22.48 -0.19 17.32
CA VAL A 480 -21.18 -0.52 17.91
C VAL A 480 -21.20 -0.24 19.41
N ASP A 481 -21.71 0.91 19.84
CA ASP A 481 -21.74 1.29 21.25
C ASP A 481 -22.48 0.27 22.13
N LYS A 482 -23.52 -0.37 21.59
CA LYS A 482 -24.32 -1.41 22.25
C LYS A 482 -23.71 -2.79 22.10
N LEU A 483 -23.30 -3.16 20.88
CA LEU A 483 -22.87 -4.50 20.52
C LEU A 483 -21.48 -4.87 21.02
N SER A 484 -20.67 -3.89 21.44
CA SER A 484 -19.31 -4.08 21.95
C SER A 484 -19.21 -4.05 23.48
N VAL A 485 -20.34 -4.05 24.19
CA VAL A 485 -20.40 -3.89 25.67
C VAL A 485 -19.78 -5.05 26.45
N ASP A 486 -19.71 -6.25 25.86
CA ASP A 486 -19.12 -7.42 26.50
C ASP A 486 -17.67 -7.66 26.06
N LEU A 487 -17.18 -6.89 25.08
CA LEU A 487 -15.79 -6.99 24.62
C LEU A 487 -14.83 -6.34 25.60
N ARG A 488 -13.57 -6.80 25.57
CA ARG A 488 -12.43 -6.19 26.28
C ARG A 488 -12.36 -4.69 26.02
N PRO A 489 -12.00 -3.86 27.02
CA PRO A 489 -11.99 -2.40 26.88
C PRO A 489 -11.25 -1.88 25.65
N GLN A 490 -10.04 -2.40 25.37
CA GLN A 490 -9.26 -1.98 24.22
C GLN A 490 -9.94 -2.27 22.86
N HIS A 491 -10.68 -3.38 22.74
CA HIS A 491 -11.40 -3.74 21.52
C HIS A 491 -12.64 -2.87 21.31
N ARG A 492 -13.37 -2.61 22.40
CA ARG A 492 -14.50 -1.69 22.41
C ARG A 492 -14.06 -0.30 21.96
N GLU A 493 -12.93 0.17 22.48
CA GLU A 493 -12.36 1.45 22.11
C GLU A 493 -11.91 1.47 20.64
N LEU A 494 -11.23 0.43 20.16
CA LEU A 494 -10.86 0.29 18.75
C LEU A 494 -12.08 0.42 17.83
N LEU A 495 -13.16 -0.32 18.13
CA LEU A 495 -14.41 -0.26 17.34
C LEU A 495 -15.02 1.15 17.39
N ARG A 496 -15.23 1.70 18.59
CA ARG A 496 -15.85 3.03 18.75
C ARG A 496 -15.05 4.12 18.04
N ASN A 497 -13.74 4.14 18.24
CA ASN A 497 -12.86 5.15 17.65
C ASN A 497 -12.72 4.94 16.14
N GLY A 498 -12.58 3.70 15.68
CA GLY A 498 -12.48 3.38 14.25
C GLY A 498 -13.69 3.84 13.44
N TYR A 499 -14.91 3.56 13.91
CA TYR A 499 -16.13 3.99 13.21
C TYR A 499 -16.35 5.51 13.29
N ARG A 500 -16.08 6.14 14.44
CA ARG A 500 -16.15 7.61 14.57
C ARG A 500 -15.13 8.30 13.66
N LEU A 501 -13.92 7.75 13.58
CA LEU A 501 -12.88 8.26 12.71
C LEU A 501 -13.24 8.10 11.24
N LEU A 502 -13.74 6.92 10.83
CA LEU A 502 -14.21 6.68 9.46
C LEU A 502 -15.34 7.65 9.06
N ARG A 503 -16.26 7.95 9.98
CA ARG A 503 -17.29 8.98 9.78
C ARG A 503 -16.68 10.36 9.57
N ALA A 504 -15.75 10.79 10.42
CA ALA A 504 -15.09 12.09 10.28
C ALA A 504 -14.29 12.19 8.96
N TYR A 505 -13.61 11.12 8.55
CA TYR A 505 -12.98 11.02 7.23
C TYR A 505 -13.98 11.20 6.09
N THR A 506 -15.14 10.54 6.20
CA THR A 506 -16.18 10.59 5.17
C THR A 506 -16.77 12.00 5.05
N GLU A 507 -17.03 12.67 6.18
CA GLU A 507 -17.53 14.06 6.18
C GLU A 507 -16.48 15.02 5.63
N GLY A 508 -15.21 14.87 6.03
CA GLY A 508 -14.11 15.66 5.47
C GLY A 508 -13.99 15.49 3.95
N LEU A 509 -14.08 14.25 3.45
CA LEU A 509 -14.02 13.98 2.00
C LEU A 509 -15.25 14.54 1.25
N LYS A 510 -16.42 14.57 1.90
CA LYS A 510 -17.60 15.26 1.35
C LYS A 510 -17.35 16.76 1.21
N LEU A 511 -16.80 17.41 2.24
CA LEU A 511 -16.42 18.83 2.17
C LEU A 511 -15.40 19.09 1.05
N VAL A 512 -14.41 18.21 0.89
CA VAL A 512 -13.43 18.29 -0.21
C VAL A 512 -14.11 18.24 -1.58
N ILE A 513 -15.10 17.35 -1.78
CA ILE A 513 -15.85 17.26 -3.04
C ILE A 513 -16.62 18.56 -3.32
N GLU A 514 -17.25 19.15 -2.31
CA GLU A 514 -18.00 20.41 -2.44
C GLU A 514 -17.07 21.59 -2.77
N VAL A 515 -15.91 21.64 -2.11
CA VAL A 515 -14.87 22.63 -2.38
C VAL A 515 -14.30 22.47 -3.78
N ALA A 516 -14.00 21.24 -4.21
CA ALA A 516 -13.47 20.96 -5.54
C ALA A 516 -14.46 21.34 -6.65
N ASP A 517 -15.76 21.08 -6.47
CA ASP A 517 -16.78 21.53 -7.43
C ASP A 517 -16.90 23.07 -7.48
N ALA A 518 -16.88 23.74 -6.32
CA ALA A 518 -16.89 25.20 -6.26
C ALA A 518 -15.64 25.82 -6.91
N HIS A 519 -14.47 25.23 -6.63
CA HIS A 519 -13.20 25.61 -7.23
C HIS A 519 -13.23 25.42 -8.75
N ALA A 520 -13.67 24.27 -9.25
CA ALA A 520 -13.79 24.03 -10.70
C ALA A 520 -14.72 25.03 -11.39
N ARG A 521 -15.86 25.37 -10.76
CA ARG A 521 -16.79 26.40 -11.27
C ARG A 521 -16.19 27.81 -11.29
N TRP A 522 -15.28 28.12 -10.37
CA TRP A 522 -14.64 29.44 -10.24
C TRP A 522 -13.36 29.59 -11.07
N ALA A 523 -12.42 28.65 -10.93
CA ALA A 523 -11.08 28.73 -11.50
C ALA A 523 -11.03 28.28 -12.97
N HIS A 524 -11.81 27.26 -13.35
CA HIS A 524 -11.73 26.65 -14.69
C HIS A 524 -12.91 27.03 -15.58
N ARG A 525 -14.14 26.81 -15.11
CA ARG A 525 -15.36 27.02 -15.91
C ARG A 525 -15.83 28.47 -15.93
N ARG A 526 -15.34 29.30 -15.01
CA ARG A 526 -15.71 30.72 -14.84
C ARG A 526 -17.23 30.97 -14.68
N THR A 527 -17.97 29.97 -14.20
CA THR A 527 -19.41 30.03 -13.95
C THR A 527 -19.76 30.55 -12.56
N LEU A 528 -18.81 30.54 -11.63
CA LEU A 528 -18.94 31.12 -10.28
C LEU A 528 -18.09 32.38 -10.21
N LYS A 529 -18.71 33.54 -9.89
CA LYS A 529 -17.98 34.81 -9.77
C LYS A 529 -17.06 34.77 -8.56
N THR A 530 -15.92 35.46 -8.62
CA THR A 530 -14.94 35.51 -7.53
C THR A 530 -15.58 35.87 -6.18
N LYS A 531 -16.39 36.93 -6.12
CA LYS A 531 -17.08 37.32 -4.86
C LYS A 531 -17.94 36.20 -4.26
N ASP A 532 -18.59 35.39 -5.10
CA ASP A 532 -19.47 34.31 -4.66
C ASP A 532 -18.63 33.09 -4.27
N ALA A 533 -17.52 32.82 -4.99
CA ALA A 533 -16.55 31.80 -4.62
C ALA A 533 -15.91 32.05 -3.26
N VAL A 534 -15.54 33.30 -2.95
CA VAL A 534 -15.00 33.70 -1.64
C VAL A 534 -15.99 33.40 -0.52
N VAL A 535 -17.28 33.69 -0.71
CA VAL A 535 -18.33 33.37 0.26
C VAL A 535 -18.42 31.87 0.50
N VAL A 536 -18.39 31.06 -0.58
CA VAL A 536 -18.42 29.60 -0.49
C VAL A 536 -17.18 29.06 0.23
N PHE A 537 -15.97 29.51 -0.11
CA PHE A 537 -14.74 29.02 0.51
C PHE A 537 -14.66 29.40 1.99
N ARG A 538 -15.04 30.62 2.37
CA ARG A 538 -15.10 31.01 3.79
C ARG A 538 -16.13 30.22 4.57
N ALA A 539 -17.27 29.88 3.96
CA ALA A 539 -18.26 29.00 4.59
C ALA A 539 -17.68 27.60 4.80
N LYS A 540 -17.06 27.01 3.78
CA LYS A 540 -16.44 25.69 3.88
C LYS A 540 -15.26 25.65 4.84
N ALA A 541 -14.46 26.71 4.93
CA ALA A 541 -13.40 26.82 5.93
C ALA A 541 -13.94 26.72 7.36
N ARG A 542 -15.10 27.34 7.64
CA ARG A 542 -15.77 27.20 8.95
C ARG A 542 -16.23 25.77 9.19
N GLU A 543 -16.85 25.13 8.20
CA GLU A 543 -17.28 23.72 8.31
C GLU A 543 -16.09 22.78 8.57
N PHE A 544 -14.94 23.00 7.92
CA PHE A 544 -13.71 22.26 8.21
C PHE A 544 -13.21 22.47 9.65
N ARG A 545 -13.22 23.71 10.16
CA ARG A 545 -12.86 24.01 11.56
C ARG A 545 -13.84 23.39 12.54
N GLU A 546 -15.14 23.44 12.26
CA GLU A 546 -16.19 22.83 13.06
C GLU A 546 -15.96 21.31 13.15
N LEU A 547 -15.73 20.63 12.02
CA LEU A 547 -15.40 19.21 11.99
C LEU A 547 -14.10 18.92 12.75
N ALA A 548 -13.05 19.72 12.58
CA ALA A 548 -11.79 19.57 13.32
C ALA A 548 -11.91 19.79 14.84
N ASN A 549 -12.95 20.51 15.27
CA ASN A 549 -13.27 20.78 16.67
C ASN A 549 -14.27 19.76 17.26
N GLU A 550 -14.89 18.91 16.44
CA GLU A 550 -15.60 17.75 16.95
C GLU A 550 -14.63 16.87 17.77
N LYS A 551 -15.18 16.03 18.65
CA LYS A 551 -14.40 15.05 19.40
C LYS A 551 -13.93 13.91 18.50
N ILE A 552 -13.04 14.23 17.55
CA ILE A 552 -12.34 13.27 16.70
C ILE A 552 -11.33 12.53 17.60
N PRO A 553 -11.34 11.19 17.62
CA PRO A 553 -10.33 10.43 18.35
C PRO A 553 -8.93 10.83 17.90
N GLU A 554 -8.01 11.01 18.86
CA GLU A 554 -6.59 11.17 18.54
C GLU A 554 -6.12 9.93 17.76
N ASN A 555 -5.41 10.18 16.67
CA ASN A 555 -4.97 9.10 15.79
C ASN A 555 -3.68 9.50 15.05
N PRO A 556 -2.87 8.53 14.65
CA PRO A 556 -1.61 8.77 13.93
C PRO A 556 -1.81 9.22 12.47
N LEU A 557 -3.04 9.30 11.97
CA LEU A 557 -3.35 9.63 10.57
C LEU A 557 -3.50 11.15 10.34
N MET A 558 -3.24 11.97 11.36
CA MET A 558 -3.20 13.44 11.31
C MET A 558 -4.49 14.10 10.80
N LEU A 559 -5.66 13.45 10.96
CA LEU A 559 -6.92 13.96 10.40
C LEU A 559 -7.22 15.40 10.85
N ARG A 560 -7.16 15.68 12.17
CA ARG A 560 -7.47 17.00 12.72
C ARG A 560 -6.57 18.09 12.14
N GLU A 561 -5.26 17.85 12.12
CA GLU A 561 -4.28 18.78 11.58
C GLU A 561 -4.56 19.06 10.10
N ARG A 562 -4.85 18.01 9.32
CA ARG A 562 -5.20 18.16 7.90
C ARG A 562 -6.52 18.90 7.65
N LEU A 563 -7.54 18.70 8.49
CA LEU A 563 -8.78 19.48 8.39
C LEU A 563 -8.53 20.97 8.66
N LEU A 564 -7.65 21.29 9.61
CA LEU A 564 -7.23 22.68 9.87
C LEU A 564 -6.40 23.26 8.72
N ASP A 565 -5.47 22.48 8.13
CA ASP A 565 -4.72 22.88 6.93
C ASP A 565 -5.69 23.28 5.80
N TRP A 566 -6.76 22.51 5.58
CA TRP A 566 -7.80 22.82 4.61
C TRP A 566 -8.53 24.13 4.92
N ALA A 567 -8.94 24.34 6.18
CA ALA A 567 -9.61 25.57 6.56
C ALA A 567 -8.74 26.81 6.31
N GLU A 568 -7.48 26.78 6.74
CA GLU A 568 -6.52 27.87 6.53
C GLU A 568 -6.24 28.12 5.06
N PHE A 569 -6.13 27.04 4.27
CA PHE A 569 -5.92 27.14 2.83
C PHE A 569 -7.10 27.83 2.13
N LEU A 570 -8.34 27.50 2.51
CA LEU A 570 -9.54 28.10 1.92
C LEU A 570 -9.74 29.57 2.33
N GLU A 571 -9.35 29.93 3.55
CA GLU A 571 -9.29 31.32 4.00
C GLU A 571 -8.33 32.13 3.11
N LYS A 572 -7.10 31.60 2.88
CA LYS A 572 -6.09 32.24 2.02
C LYS A 572 -6.51 32.35 0.56
N ILE A 573 -7.13 31.30 -0.01
CA ILE A 573 -7.68 31.37 -1.38
C ILE A 573 -8.77 32.44 -1.46
N GLY A 574 -9.61 32.55 -0.42
CA GLY A 574 -10.71 33.51 -0.35
C GLY A 574 -10.27 34.98 -0.31
N ASP A 575 -9.04 35.27 0.09
CA ASP A 575 -8.54 36.65 0.21
C ASP A 575 -7.82 37.16 -1.06
N GLY A 576 -7.54 36.28 -2.04
CA GLY A 576 -6.74 36.55 -3.25
C GLY A 576 -5.24 36.78 -2.97
N PRO A 577 -4.34 36.91 -3.97
CA PRO A 577 -4.30 36.31 -5.30
C PRO A 577 -3.52 34.98 -5.24
N PHE A 578 -4.04 33.94 -4.59
CA PHE A 578 -3.60 32.56 -4.84
C PHE A 578 -4.17 32.08 -6.18
N MET A 579 -3.85 32.80 -7.26
CA MET A 579 -4.23 32.39 -8.60
C MET A 579 -3.26 31.30 -9.05
N CYS A 580 -3.78 30.20 -9.61
CA CYS A 580 -3.02 29.37 -10.56
C CYS A 580 -2.28 30.33 -11.49
N ALA A 581 -0.98 30.51 -11.30
CA ALA A 581 -0.15 31.26 -12.24
C ALA A 581 0.14 30.36 -13.44
N GLU A 582 -0.89 30.03 -14.22
CA GLU A 582 -0.75 29.48 -15.57
C GLU A 582 -1.88 30.09 -16.43
N SER A 583 -1.59 31.27 -17.00
CA SER A 583 -2.17 31.74 -18.26
C SER A 583 -1.39 31.15 -19.42
#